data_AF-Q5UXD4-F1
#
_entry.id   AF-Q5UXD4-F1
#
_cell.length_a   1.000
_cell.length_b   1.000
_cell.length_c   1.000
_cell.angle_alpha   90.00
_cell.angle_beta   90.00
_cell.angle_gamma   90.00
#
_symmetry.space_group_name_H-M   'P 1'
#
loop_
_entity.id
_entity.type
_entity.pdbx_description
1 polymer ?
#
loop_
_entity_poly.entity_id
_entity_poly.type
_entity_poly.pdbx_seq_one_letter_code
_entity_poly.pdbx_strand_id
1 'polypeptide(L)'
;MAEITRLSGCRDWIDLGFVERERTPEPAMALGIQSHVAGLSLSNTVELLEDLGVQRSRKAVHDWVQKADLQPDSGKSPNQIALDETVIRINDQQFWLYAAADPQSNELLHIRLFATTTTTLTEIFLRELRQKHDVETAVFLVDGAQHLQTALQRAGLRFQMSRHGNRNAVERIFRELKRRTSSFSNCFSHVEPETAENWLLSFARWHNATN
;
A
#
# COMPACT_ATOMS: atom_id res chain seq x y z
N MET A 1 -17.27 3.84 19.75
CA MET A 1 -16.24 4.59 19.01
C MET A 1 -15.01 3.71 18.93
N ALA A 2 -14.58 3.33 17.73
CA ALA A 2 -13.34 2.59 17.58
C ALA A 2 -12.18 3.51 17.99
N GLU A 3 -11.35 3.06 18.91
CA GLU A 3 -10.17 3.77 19.39
C GLU A 3 -9.21 4.02 18.21
N ILE A 4 -9.17 5.26 17.72
CA ILE A 4 -8.22 5.69 16.69
C ILE A 4 -6.90 6.09 17.38
N THR A 5 -6.29 5.18 18.12
CA THR A 5 -5.10 5.42 18.95
C THR A 5 -3.80 5.62 18.14
N ARG A 6 -3.88 5.81 16.81
CA ARG A 6 -2.71 5.91 15.90
C ARG A 6 -2.66 7.19 15.04
N LEU A 7 -3.57 8.15 15.22
CA LEU A 7 -3.52 9.43 14.49
C LEU A 7 -2.46 10.41 15.02
N SER A 8 -1.80 10.09 16.14
CA SER A 8 -0.75 10.91 16.75
C SER A 8 0.67 10.57 16.28
N GLY A 9 0.82 9.75 15.24
CA GLY A 9 2.12 9.35 14.69
C GLY A 9 2.85 10.48 13.94
N CYS A 10 4.17 10.32 13.81
CA CYS A 10 5.03 11.17 12.99
C CYS A 10 4.50 11.28 11.55
N ARG A 11 4.47 12.50 10.97
CA ARG A 11 3.98 12.78 9.61
C ARG A 11 5.09 13.09 8.62
N ASP A 12 6.35 12.96 9.04
CA ASP A 12 7.55 13.26 8.24
C ASP A 12 7.68 12.38 6.99
N TRP A 13 6.85 11.33 6.85
CA TRP A 13 6.76 10.46 5.68
C TRP A 13 5.90 11.03 4.54
N ILE A 14 5.17 12.13 4.77
CA ILE A 14 4.34 12.81 3.77
C ILE A 14 5.13 14.01 3.24
N ASP A 15 5.57 13.94 1.99
CA ASP A 15 6.11 15.10 1.28
C ASP A 15 4.96 15.91 0.66
N LEU A 16 4.91 17.20 0.97
CA LEU A 16 3.92 18.15 0.46
C LEU A 16 4.50 19.11 -0.59
N GLY A 17 5.63 18.77 -1.23
CA GLY A 17 6.27 19.58 -2.27
C GLY A 17 5.39 19.97 -3.47
N PHE A 18 4.22 19.33 -3.64
CA PHE A 18 3.20 19.73 -4.63
C PHE A 18 2.35 20.95 -4.22
N VAL A 19 2.48 21.44 -2.97
CA VAL A 19 1.70 22.58 -2.46
C VAL A 19 2.34 23.89 -2.92
N GLU A 20 1.82 24.44 -4.02
CA GLU A 20 2.31 25.72 -4.57
C GLU A 20 1.71 26.97 -3.88
N ARG A 21 0.56 26.81 -3.21
CA ARG A 21 -0.16 27.92 -2.54
C ARG A 21 -0.67 27.47 -1.18
N GLU A 22 -0.26 28.16 -0.13
CA GLU A 22 -0.65 27.92 1.28
C GLU A 22 -2.11 28.33 1.57
N ARG A 23 -3.08 27.80 0.81
CA ARG A 23 -4.50 27.97 1.13
C ARG A 23 -4.92 27.13 2.33
N THR A 24 -4.21 26.04 2.60
CA THR A 24 -4.46 25.10 3.69
C THR A 24 -3.14 24.91 4.43
N PRO A 25 -3.13 24.96 5.77
CA PRO A 25 -1.92 24.64 6.52
C PRO A 25 -1.44 23.23 6.22
N GLU A 26 -0.14 23.07 5.95
CA GLU A 26 0.51 21.77 5.69
C GLU A 26 0.20 20.71 6.77
N PRO A 27 0.20 21.03 8.09
CA PRO A 27 -0.13 20.03 9.12
C PRO A 27 -1.54 19.46 8.98
N ALA A 28 -2.49 20.26 8.48
CA ALA A 28 -3.87 19.84 8.24
C ALA A 28 -3.98 18.97 6.97
N MET A 29 -3.21 19.30 5.92
CA MET A 29 -3.12 18.46 4.72
C MET A 29 -2.53 17.09 5.05
N ALA A 30 -1.42 17.06 5.78
CA ALA A 30 -0.78 15.84 6.24
C ALA A 30 -1.71 15.00 7.13
N LEU A 31 -2.46 15.63 8.04
CA LEU A 31 -3.48 14.94 8.84
C LEU A 31 -4.59 14.36 7.96
N GLY A 32 -5.08 15.12 6.97
CA GLY A 32 -6.11 14.65 6.04
C GLY A 32 -5.67 13.43 5.25
N ILE A 33 -4.45 13.48 4.68
CA ILE A 33 -3.84 12.34 3.97
C ILE A 33 -3.68 11.14 4.91
N GLN A 34 -3.04 11.33 6.06
CA GLN A 34 -2.83 10.25 7.04
C GLN A 34 -4.14 9.62 7.47
N SER A 35 -5.16 10.43 7.79
CA SER A 35 -6.46 9.94 8.25
C SER A 35 -7.15 9.10 7.18
N HIS A 36 -7.17 9.59 5.95
CA HIS A 36 -7.81 8.89 4.84
C HIS A 36 -7.09 7.57 4.51
N VAL A 37 -5.75 7.60 4.45
CA VAL A 37 -4.92 6.41 4.20
C VAL A 37 -5.02 5.41 5.36
N ALA A 38 -5.14 5.89 6.60
CA ALA A 38 -5.41 5.07 7.78
C ALA A 38 -6.86 4.54 7.85
N GLY A 39 -7.66 4.71 6.78
CA GLY A 39 -8.97 4.09 6.61
C GLY A 39 -10.16 4.95 6.99
N LEU A 40 -10.01 6.24 7.29
CA LEU A 40 -11.18 7.12 7.41
C LEU A 40 -11.80 7.35 6.02
N SER A 41 -13.13 7.36 5.95
CA SER A 41 -13.83 7.79 4.74
C SER A 41 -13.49 9.25 4.40
N LEU A 42 -13.66 9.66 3.15
CA LEU A 42 -13.47 11.07 2.77
C LEU A 42 -14.41 12.00 3.55
N SER A 43 -15.64 11.58 3.82
CA SER A 43 -16.60 12.36 4.61
C SER A 43 -16.11 12.54 6.05
N ASN A 44 -15.71 11.46 6.72
CA ASN A 44 -15.23 11.52 8.10
C ASN A 44 -13.90 12.28 8.20
N THR A 45 -13.07 12.24 7.15
CA THR A 45 -11.83 13.01 7.10
C THR A 45 -12.13 14.50 6.96
N VAL A 46 -13.13 14.89 6.17
CA VAL A 46 -13.59 16.27 6.07
C VAL A 46 -14.16 16.76 7.41
N GLU A 47 -15.02 15.98 8.05
CA GLU A 47 -15.56 16.29 9.38
C GLU A 47 -14.45 16.50 10.42
N LEU A 48 -13.44 15.62 10.44
CA LEU A 48 -12.26 15.77 11.29
C LEU A 48 -11.49 17.07 11.04
N LEU A 49 -11.34 17.48 9.78
CA LEU A 49 -10.67 18.73 9.43
C LEU A 49 -11.53 19.95 9.81
N GLU A 50 -12.84 19.87 9.64
CA GLU A 50 -13.80 20.91 10.02
C GLU A 50 -13.80 21.15 11.53
N ASP A 51 -13.75 20.09 12.35
CA ASP A 51 -13.62 20.17 13.81
C ASP A 51 -12.33 20.88 14.25
N LEU A 52 -11.30 20.88 13.41
CA LEU A 52 -10.04 21.58 13.61
C LEU A 52 -10.01 22.97 12.95
N GLY A 53 -11.15 23.46 12.45
CA GLY A 53 -11.28 24.77 11.81
C GLY A 53 -10.82 24.83 10.35
N VAL A 54 -10.57 23.69 9.70
CA VAL A 54 -10.06 23.60 8.32
C VAL A 54 -11.16 23.08 7.39
N GLN A 55 -11.86 23.99 6.72
CA GLN A 55 -12.94 23.64 5.79
C GLN A 55 -12.40 23.22 4.42
N ARG A 56 -12.57 21.93 4.07
CA ARG A 56 -12.14 21.37 2.80
C ARG A 56 -13.13 20.36 2.26
N SER A 57 -13.15 20.22 0.93
CA SER A 57 -14.04 19.28 0.27
C SER A 57 -13.44 17.86 0.27
N ARG A 58 -14.31 16.85 0.12
CA ARG A 58 -13.89 15.46 -0.10
C ARG A 58 -12.94 15.32 -1.29
N LYS A 59 -13.19 16.10 -2.35
CA LYS A 59 -12.32 16.16 -3.53
C LYS A 59 -10.93 16.71 -3.19
N ALA A 60 -10.83 17.71 -2.32
CA ALA A 60 -9.52 18.25 -1.92
C ALA A 60 -8.68 17.19 -1.21
N VAL A 61 -9.26 16.48 -0.22
CA VAL A 61 -8.57 15.39 0.48
C VAL A 61 -8.15 14.28 -0.48
N HIS A 62 -9.05 13.87 -1.38
CA HIS A 62 -8.74 12.90 -2.43
C HIS A 62 -7.56 13.37 -3.30
N ASP A 63 -7.62 14.61 -3.82
CA ASP A 63 -6.58 15.15 -4.69
C ASP A 63 -5.23 15.29 -3.96
N TRP A 64 -5.22 15.56 -2.65
CA TRP A 64 -3.98 15.59 -1.86
C TRP A 64 -3.32 14.22 -1.79
N VAL A 65 -4.07 13.16 -1.53
CA VAL A 65 -3.54 11.78 -1.49
C VAL A 65 -2.97 11.41 -2.85
N GLN A 66 -3.67 11.76 -3.94
CA GLN A 66 -3.21 11.45 -5.28
C GLN A 66 -1.95 12.22 -5.67
N LYS A 67 -1.85 13.50 -5.30
CA LYS A 67 -0.71 14.38 -5.65
C LYS A 67 0.51 14.18 -4.77
N ALA A 68 0.34 13.63 -3.57
CA ALA A 68 1.46 13.32 -2.70
C ALA A 68 2.34 12.18 -3.26
N ASP A 69 1.82 11.39 -4.22
CA ASP A 69 2.53 10.30 -4.93
C ASP A 69 3.40 9.45 -3.98
N LEU A 70 2.79 9.09 -2.85
CA LEU A 70 3.51 8.43 -1.76
C LEU A 70 3.76 6.98 -2.12
N GLN A 71 5.04 6.60 -2.14
CA GLN A 71 5.47 5.22 -2.39
C GLN A 71 6.34 4.71 -1.25
N PRO A 72 6.40 3.38 -1.02
CA PRO A 72 7.38 2.78 -0.13
C PRO A 72 8.82 3.20 -0.49
N ASP A 73 9.68 3.35 0.52
CA ASP A 73 11.09 3.69 0.32
C ASP A 73 11.80 2.62 -0.51
N SER A 74 12.68 3.05 -1.42
CA SER A 74 13.59 2.17 -2.16
C SER A 74 14.92 1.97 -1.41
N GLY A 75 15.81 1.15 -1.95
CA GLY A 75 17.19 0.97 -1.46
C GLY A 75 17.34 0.00 -0.29
N LYS A 76 16.31 -0.80 0.00
CA LYS A 76 16.37 -1.87 1.02
C LYS A 76 17.12 -3.11 0.50
N SER A 77 17.70 -3.88 1.41
CA SER A 77 18.44 -5.12 1.13
C SER A 77 17.99 -6.27 2.05
N PRO A 78 16.74 -6.76 1.90
CA PRO A 78 16.17 -7.77 2.79
C PRO A 78 16.78 -9.16 2.58
N ASN A 79 16.96 -9.91 3.67
CA ASN A 79 17.43 -11.31 3.60
C ASN A 79 16.32 -12.27 3.13
N GLN A 80 15.06 -11.93 3.41
CA GLN A 80 13.88 -12.70 3.02
C GLN A 80 12.81 -11.75 2.48
N ILE A 81 12.02 -12.22 1.52
CA ILE A 81 10.89 -11.47 0.96
C ILE A 81 9.68 -12.38 0.93
N ALA A 82 8.65 -12.06 1.68
CA ALA A 82 7.35 -12.68 1.50
C ALA A 82 6.67 -12.05 0.29
N LEU A 83 6.32 -12.86 -0.70
CA LEU A 83 5.62 -12.45 -1.92
C LEU A 83 4.29 -13.19 -2.01
N ASP A 84 3.21 -12.42 -2.15
CA ASP A 84 1.86 -12.95 -2.19
C ASP A 84 0.94 -12.08 -3.04
N GLU A 85 -0.23 -12.63 -3.37
CA GLU A 85 -1.29 -11.94 -4.10
C GLU A 85 -2.65 -12.10 -3.39
N THR A 86 -3.48 -11.07 -3.45
CA THR A 86 -4.87 -11.15 -3.00
C THR A 86 -5.80 -10.48 -4.00
N VAL A 87 -7.01 -11.03 -4.09
CA VAL A 87 -8.08 -10.36 -4.83
C VAL A 87 -8.62 -9.18 -4.03
N ILE A 88 -8.78 -8.04 -4.70
CA ILE A 88 -9.54 -6.87 -4.24
C ILE A 88 -10.62 -6.52 -5.28
N ARG A 89 -11.57 -5.66 -4.91
CA ARG A 89 -12.62 -5.20 -5.82
C ARG A 89 -12.49 -3.72 -6.10
N ILE A 90 -12.62 -3.35 -7.37
CA ILE A 90 -12.70 -1.97 -7.85
C ILE A 90 -13.89 -1.91 -8.81
N ASN A 91 -14.87 -1.06 -8.53
CA ASN A 91 -16.13 -0.97 -9.29
C ASN A 91 -16.77 -2.36 -9.55
N ASP A 92 -16.81 -3.20 -8.51
CA ASP A 92 -17.30 -4.59 -8.55
C ASP A 92 -16.53 -5.56 -9.45
N GLN A 93 -15.45 -5.12 -10.09
CA GLN A 93 -14.53 -5.96 -10.85
C GLN A 93 -13.39 -6.45 -9.96
N GLN A 94 -12.96 -7.69 -10.19
CA GLN A 94 -11.84 -8.29 -9.45
C GLN A 94 -10.50 -7.83 -10.02
N PHE A 95 -9.61 -7.41 -9.13
CA PHE A 95 -8.22 -7.12 -9.41
C PHE A 95 -7.32 -7.90 -8.46
N TRP A 96 -6.08 -8.14 -8.88
CA TRP A 96 -5.07 -8.85 -8.13
C TRP A 96 -4.03 -7.88 -7.62
N LEU A 97 -3.98 -7.72 -6.31
CA LEU A 97 -2.96 -6.93 -5.61
C LEU A 97 -1.80 -7.85 -5.24
N TYR A 98 -0.67 -7.60 -5.87
CA TYR A 98 0.61 -8.23 -5.55
C TYR A 98 1.29 -7.41 -4.46
N ALA A 99 1.88 -8.08 -3.48
CA ALA A 99 2.66 -7.45 -2.44
C ALA A 99 3.92 -8.25 -2.10
N ALA A 100 5.03 -7.53 -1.99
CA ALA A 100 6.29 -8.02 -1.45
C ALA A 100 6.56 -7.31 -0.12
N ALA A 101 6.84 -8.06 0.94
CA ALA A 101 7.18 -7.52 2.25
C ALA A 101 8.42 -8.22 2.83
N ASP A 102 9.18 -7.47 3.62
CA ASP A 102 10.22 -8.05 4.47
C ASP A 102 9.56 -8.65 5.73
N PRO A 103 9.64 -9.98 5.94
CA PRO A 103 9.00 -10.61 7.08
C PRO A 103 9.65 -10.28 8.44
N GLN A 104 10.89 -9.78 8.44
CA GLN A 104 11.60 -9.40 9.66
C GLN A 104 11.15 -8.04 10.18
N SER A 105 11.09 -7.03 9.30
CA SER A 105 10.69 -5.67 9.65
C SER A 105 9.17 -5.44 9.52
N ASN A 106 8.46 -6.35 8.84
CA ASN A 106 7.07 -6.17 8.44
C ASN A 106 6.87 -4.95 7.51
N GLU A 107 7.93 -4.47 6.85
CA GLU A 107 7.83 -3.40 5.86
C GLU A 107 7.36 -3.94 4.50
N LEU A 108 6.43 -3.23 3.86
CA LEU A 108 6.07 -3.41 2.46
C LEU A 108 7.18 -2.85 1.57
N LEU A 109 7.75 -3.70 0.72
CA LEU A 109 8.80 -3.33 -0.22
C LEU A 109 8.19 -2.82 -1.52
N HIS A 110 7.23 -3.57 -2.07
CA HIS A 110 6.56 -3.19 -3.31
C HIS A 110 5.14 -3.73 -3.35
N ILE A 111 4.26 -2.99 -3.99
CA ILE A 111 2.91 -3.45 -4.31
C ILE A 111 2.60 -3.08 -5.75
N ARG A 112 1.75 -3.87 -6.39
CA ARG A 112 1.27 -3.59 -7.74
C ARG A 112 -0.11 -4.18 -7.96
N LEU A 113 -0.92 -3.49 -8.73
CA LEU A 113 -2.26 -3.92 -9.08
C LEU A 113 -2.33 -4.40 -10.52
N PHE A 114 -2.90 -5.58 -10.73
CA PHE A 114 -3.14 -6.14 -12.06
C PHE A 114 -4.59 -6.60 -12.23
N ALA A 115 -5.08 -6.59 -13.46
CA ALA A 115 -6.42 -7.11 -13.78
C ALA A 115 -6.49 -8.65 -13.75
N THR A 116 -5.36 -9.35 -13.78
CA THR A 116 -5.27 -10.81 -13.80
C THR A 116 -3.93 -11.30 -13.26
N THR A 117 -3.76 -12.61 -13.10
CA THR A 117 -2.52 -13.26 -12.66
C THR A 117 -1.91 -14.03 -13.81
N THR A 118 -0.69 -13.67 -14.21
CA THR A 118 0.10 -14.45 -15.17
C THR A 118 1.56 -14.44 -14.78
N THR A 119 2.32 -15.41 -15.28
CA THR A 119 3.78 -15.46 -15.09
C THR A 119 4.43 -14.17 -15.60
N THR A 120 4.00 -13.63 -16.75
CA THR A 120 4.54 -12.39 -17.31
C THR A 120 4.27 -11.17 -16.44
N LEU A 121 3.08 -11.06 -15.84
CA LEU A 121 2.78 -9.97 -14.90
C LEU A 121 3.60 -10.09 -13.61
N THR A 122 3.85 -11.32 -13.15
CA THR A 122 4.76 -11.56 -12.02
C THR A 122 6.20 -11.18 -12.38
N GLU A 123 6.68 -11.51 -13.58
CA GLU A 123 8.01 -11.11 -14.05
C GLU A 123 8.15 -9.57 -14.10
N ILE A 124 7.08 -8.85 -14.50
CA ILE A 124 7.03 -7.38 -14.43
C ILE A 124 7.15 -6.90 -12.98
N PHE A 125 6.36 -7.47 -12.06
CA PHE A 125 6.41 -7.14 -10.63
C PHE A 125 7.81 -7.36 -10.05
N LEU A 126 8.44 -8.51 -10.33
CA LEU A 126 9.78 -8.83 -9.84
C LEU A 126 10.84 -7.90 -10.42
N ARG A 127 10.70 -7.47 -11.69
CA ARG A 127 11.61 -6.51 -12.30
C ARG A 127 11.51 -5.14 -11.62
N GLU A 128 10.30 -4.65 -11.37
CA GLU A 128 10.08 -3.40 -10.64
C GLU A 128 10.65 -3.47 -9.22
N LEU A 129 10.42 -4.59 -8.50
CA LEU A 129 10.98 -4.83 -7.18
C LEU A 129 12.52 -4.79 -7.18
N ARG A 130 13.16 -5.42 -8.17
CA ARG A 130 14.63 -5.40 -8.35
C ARG A 130 15.18 -4.02 -8.70
N GLN A 131 14.40 -3.18 -9.38
CA GLN A 131 14.81 -1.80 -9.65
C GLN A 131 14.80 -0.94 -8.39
N LYS A 132 13.90 -1.24 -7.46
CA LYS A 132 13.76 -0.51 -6.19
C LYS A 132 14.67 -1.02 -5.08
N HIS A 133 15.00 -2.31 -5.05
CA HIS A 133 15.67 -2.95 -3.91
C HIS A 133 16.75 -3.95 -4.33
N ASP A 134 17.74 -4.16 -3.47
CA ASP A 134 18.70 -5.25 -3.60
C ASP A 134 18.08 -6.55 -3.08
N VAL A 135 17.57 -7.36 -4.01
CA VAL A 135 16.83 -8.60 -3.70
C VAL A 135 17.48 -9.85 -4.29
N GLU A 136 18.64 -9.73 -4.94
CA GLU A 136 19.27 -10.86 -5.65
C GLU A 136 19.71 -11.96 -4.68
N THR A 137 20.12 -11.55 -3.48
CA THR A 137 20.49 -12.46 -2.40
C THR A 137 19.33 -12.76 -1.45
N ALA A 138 18.12 -12.24 -1.68
CA ALA A 138 16.98 -12.55 -0.83
C ALA A 138 16.48 -13.99 -1.09
N VAL A 139 15.85 -14.59 -0.07
CA VAL A 139 15.03 -15.79 -0.23
C VAL A 139 13.56 -15.39 -0.30
N PHE A 140 12.91 -15.66 -1.43
CA PHE A 140 11.50 -15.40 -1.63
C PHE A 140 10.65 -16.48 -0.98
N LEU A 141 9.72 -16.08 -0.12
CA LEU A 141 8.72 -16.95 0.48
C LEU A 141 7.42 -16.76 -0.30
N VAL A 142 7.03 -17.78 -1.07
CA VAL A 142 5.81 -17.79 -1.88
C VAL A 142 4.89 -18.91 -1.47
N ASP A 143 3.66 -18.81 -1.94
CA ASP A 143 2.64 -19.83 -1.79
C ASP A 143 2.74 -20.90 -2.89
N GLY A 144 1.68 -21.70 -3.02
CA GLY A 144 1.57 -22.74 -4.03
C GLY A 144 1.28 -22.22 -5.45
N ALA A 145 1.22 -20.92 -5.70
CA ALA A 145 0.84 -20.37 -6.99
C ALA A 145 1.92 -20.63 -8.05
N GLN A 146 1.54 -21.34 -9.11
CA GLN A 146 2.47 -21.80 -10.12
C GLN A 146 3.11 -20.65 -10.91
N HIS A 147 2.36 -19.56 -11.18
CA HIS A 147 2.90 -18.40 -11.90
C HIS A 147 3.95 -17.65 -11.08
N LEU A 148 3.79 -17.54 -9.75
CA LEU A 148 4.79 -16.94 -8.88
C LEU A 148 6.11 -17.73 -8.91
N GLN A 149 6.01 -19.04 -8.70
CA GLN A 149 7.18 -19.94 -8.69
C GLN A 149 7.89 -19.96 -10.03
N THR A 150 7.13 -20.01 -11.13
CA THR A 150 7.70 -20.03 -12.49
C THR A 150 8.42 -18.72 -12.79
N ALA A 151 7.86 -17.57 -12.41
CA ALA A 151 8.49 -16.27 -12.63
C ALA A 151 9.78 -16.12 -11.81
N LEU A 152 9.77 -16.55 -10.53
CA LEU A 152 10.95 -16.54 -9.67
C LEU A 152 12.07 -17.44 -10.23
N GLN A 153 11.70 -18.64 -10.69
CA GLN A 153 12.64 -19.57 -11.31
C GLN A 153 13.27 -18.97 -12.57
N ARG A 154 12.47 -18.36 -13.45
CA ARG A 154 12.97 -17.70 -14.68
C ARG A 154 13.84 -16.48 -14.39
N ALA A 155 13.53 -15.75 -13.31
CA ALA A 155 14.32 -14.62 -12.85
C ALA A 155 15.64 -15.03 -12.15
N GLY A 156 15.84 -16.34 -11.90
CA GLY A 156 17.02 -16.85 -11.18
C GLY A 156 17.00 -16.51 -9.68
N LEU A 157 15.84 -16.18 -9.12
CA LEU A 157 15.69 -15.80 -7.72
C LEU A 157 15.44 -17.03 -6.85
N ARG A 158 16.08 -17.07 -5.68
CA ARG A 158 15.92 -18.18 -4.73
C ARG A 158 14.55 -18.08 -4.07
N PHE A 159 13.81 -19.18 -4.05
CA PHE A 159 12.51 -19.20 -3.39
C PHE A 159 12.25 -20.49 -2.63
N GLN A 160 11.35 -20.41 -1.66
CA GLN A 160 10.86 -21.51 -0.85
C GLN A 160 9.34 -21.45 -0.78
N MET A 161 8.69 -22.59 -1.00
CA MET A 161 7.26 -22.72 -0.72
C MET A 161 7.06 -22.75 0.80
N SER A 162 6.33 -21.79 1.34
CA SER A 162 5.96 -21.78 2.76
C SER A 162 4.45 -21.94 2.90
N ARG A 163 4.01 -23.08 3.42
CA ARG A 163 2.59 -23.33 3.69
C ARG A 163 2.10 -22.70 5.00
N HIS A 164 2.99 -22.48 5.99
CA HIS A 164 2.73 -21.84 7.29
C HIS A 164 4.03 -21.23 7.86
N GLY A 165 4.00 -20.03 8.46
CA GLY A 165 5.16 -19.40 9.13
C GLY A 165 5.45 -17.93 8.75
N ASN A 166 6.70 -17.63 8.37
CA ASN A 166 7.21 -16.27 8.06
C ASN A 166 6.45 -15.48 6.97
N ARG A 167 5.55 -16.12 6.20
CA ARG A 167 4.62 -15.42 5.28
C ARG A 167 3.58 -14.55 6.03
N ASN A 168 3.49 -14.69 7.34
CA ASN A 168 2.63 -13.90 8.23
C ASN A 168 2.71 -12.38 7.98
N ALA A 169 3.83 -11.83 7.50
CA ALA A 169 3.93 -10.40 7.24
C ALA A 169 2.93 -9.94 6.16
N VAL A 170 2.97 -10.53 4.97
CA VAL A 170 2.06 -10.14 3.87
C VAL A 170 0.60 -10.46 4.21
N GLU A 171 0.32 -11.59 4.86
CA GLU A 171 -1.03 -11.92 5.29
C GLU A 171 -1.58 -10.93 6.34
N ARG A 172 -0.73 -10.49 7.28
CA ARG A 172 -1.10 -9.46 8.26
C ARG A 172 -1.35 -8.12 7.57
N ILE A 173 -0.52 -7.77 6.60
CA ILE A 173 -0.69 -6.56 5.79
C ILE A 173 -2.01 -6.62 5.02
N PHE A 174 -2.33 -7.72 4.34
CA PHE A 174 -3.60 -7.87 3.62
C PHE A 174 -4.79 -7.83 4.58
N ARG A 175 -4.66 -8.37 5.79
CA ARG A 175 -5.68 -8.25 6.83
C ARG A 175 -5.85 -6.81 7.30
N GLU A 176 -4.75 -6.09 7.51
CA GLU A 176 -4.77 -4.68 7.89
C GLU A 176 -5.37 -3.83 6.77
N LEU A 177 -4.97 -4.04 5.53
CA LEU A 177 -5.54 -3.42 4.34
C LEU A 177 -7.05 -3.65 4.29
N LYS A 178 -7.51 -4.91 4.36
CA LYS A 178 -8.95 -5.24 4.36
C LYS A 178 -9.69 -4.62 5.55
N ARG A 179 -9.07 -4.59 6.74
CA ARG A 179 -9.65 -3.93 7.91
C ARG A 179 -9.84 -2.44 7.67
N ARG A 180 -8.85 -1.78 7.07
CA ARG A 180 -8.83 -0.32 6.82
C ARG A 180 -9.71 0.07 5.65
N THR A 181 -9.80 -0.80 4.63
CA THR A 181 -10.70 -0.61 3.50
C THR A 181 -12.13 -1.08 3.75
N SER A 182 -12.43 -1.57 4.96
CA SER A 182 -13.80 -1.88 5.37
C SER A 182 -14.72 -0.65 5.32
N SER A 183 -14.18 0.56 5.56
CA SER A 183 -14.90 1.82 5.35
C SER A 183 -15.23 2.12 3.88
N PHE A 184 -14.55 1.44 2.94
CA PHE A 184 -14.90 1.39 1.52
C PHE A 184 -15.72 0.14 1.17
N SER A 185 -16.34 -0.55 2.15
CA SER A 185 -17.05 -1.82 1.91
C SER A 185 -16.18 -2.89 1.24
N ASN A 186 -14.86 -2.86 1.44
CA ASN A 186 -13.86 -3.69 0.74
C ASN A 186 -13.90 -3.56 -0.80
N CYS A 187 -14.46 -2.48 -1.34
CA CYS A 187 -14.57 -2.18 -2.76
C CYS A 187 -14.18 -0.72 -3.01
N PHE A 188 -13.19 -0.48 -3.85
CA PHE A 188 -12.92 0.87 -4.33
C PHE A 188 -14.00 1.24 -5.36
N SER A 189 -15.01 2.00 -4.95
CA SER A 189 -16.11 2.42 -5.82
C SER A 189 -15.85 3.79 -6.44
N HIS A 190 -16.27 3.96 -7.69
CA HIS A 190 -16.20 5.21 -8.47
C HIS A 190 -14.79 5.75 -8.67
N VAL A 191 -13.79 4.87 -8.74
CA VAL A 191 -12.40 5.24 -9.01
C VAL A 191 -11.82 4.38 -10.12
N GLU A 192 -10.89 4.94 -10.87
CA GLU A 192 -10.10 4.19 -11.85
C GLU A 192 -9.07 3.29 -11.12
N PRO A 193 -8.66 2.16 -11.72
CA PRO A 193 -7.68 1.25 -11.12
C PRO A 193 -6.37 1.93 -10.73
N GLU A 194 -5.90 2.90 -11.53
CA GLU A 194 -4.69 3.68 -11.24
C GLU A 194 -4.84 4.53 -9.98
N THR A 195 -6.01 5.15 -9.77
CA THR A 195 -6.32 5.93 -8.56
C THR A 195 -6.34 5.05 -7.31
N ALA A 196 -6.90 3.83 -7.43
CA ALA A 196 -6.90 2.85 -6.35
C ALA A 196 -5.48 2.35 -6.05
N GLU A 197 -4.68 2.09 -7.08
CA GLU A 197 -3.28 1.69 -6.93
C GLU A 197 -2.44 2.77 -6.23
N ASN A 198 -2.60 4.04 -6.60
CA ASN A 198 -1.92 5.14 -5.94
C ASN A 198 -2.31 5.27 -4.45
N TRP A 199 -3.59 5.07 -4.13
CA TRP A 199 -4.03 5.00 -2.73
C TRP A 199 -3.37 3.82 -2.00
N LEU A 200 -3.26 2.66 -2.63
CA LEU A 200 -2.59 1.49 -2.06
C LEU A 200 -1.10 1.76 -1.83
N LEU A 201 -0.42 2.48 -2.73
CA LEU A 201 0.99 2.87 -2.58
C LEU A 201 1.15 3.80 -1.37
N SER A 202 0.24 4.77 -1.23
CA SER A 202 0.17 5.65 -0.06
C SER A 202 -0.07 4.88 1.23
N PHE A 203 -0.93 3.86 1.20
CA PHE A 203 -1.15 2.95 2.32
C PHE A 203 0.12 2.19 2.69
N ALA A 204 0.88 1.69 1.70
CA ALA A 204 2.12 0.99 1.96
C ALA A 204 3.17 1.91 2.61
N ARG A 205 3.28 3.15 2.14
CA ARG A 205 4.13 4.18 2.75
C ARG A 205 3.75 4.46 4.21
N TRP A 206 2.47 4.69 4.47
CA TRP A 206 1.94 4.91 5.82
C TRP A 206 2.18 3.71 6.75
N HIS A 207 1.92 2.49 6.25
CA HIS A 207 2.10 1.26 7.01
C HIS A 207 3.56 1.10 7.47
N ASN A 208 4.52 1.36 6.58
CA ASN A 208 5.94 1.30 6.92
C ASN A 208 6.36 2.37 7.93
N ALA A 209 5.80 3.58 7.84
CA ALA A 209 6.11 4.66 8.77
C ALA A 209 5.50 4.48 10.17
N THR A 210 4.56 3.54 10.34
CA THR A 210 3.84 3.29 11.60
C THR A 210 4.12 1.94 12.24
N ASN A 211 4.94 1.10 11.58
CA ASN A 211 5.53 -0.10 12.16
C ASN A 211 6.80 0.25 12.94
#